data_AF-A0A7C5HH03-F1
#
_entry.id   AF-A0A7C5HH03-F1
#
_cell.length_a   1.000
_cell.length_b   1.000
_cell.length_c   1.000
_cell.angle_alpha   90.00
_cell.angle_beta   90.00
_cell.angle_gamma   90.00
#
_symmetry.space_group_name_H-M   'P 1'
#
loop_
_entity.id
_entity.type
_entity.pdbx_description
1 polymer ?
#
loop_
_entity_poly.entity_id
_entity_poly.type
_entity_poly.pdbx_seq_one_letter_code
_entity_poly.pdbx_strand_id
1 'polypeptide(L)'
;MRLSEAALDCIRLAVPDIWAGDTVSIGGVWQSGQLVQGSPVGQFKERFARYIGVQYTVAANSGTAALHLALVSHGVGPCDEVVTIPFPPAASPILFRGARTVFVDTDGENGILSTAGVEVAQEARALRSHGKRNATCASRSEPCGRETGCARAGSPAMRLD
;
A
#
# COMPACT_ATOMS: atom_id res chain seq x y z
N MET A 1 -2.63 -33.92 1.97
CA MET A 1 -3.32 -34.02 0.66
C MET A 1 -2.29 -34.51 -0.35
N ARG A 2 -2.32 -35.78 -0.76
CA ARG A 2 -1.40 -36.29 -1.80
C ARG A 2 -1.90 -35.80 -3.16
N LEU A 3 -1.06 -35.06 -3.89
CA LEU A 3 -1.33 -34.72 -5.28
C LEU A 3 -1.43 -36.04 -6.08
N SER A 4 -2.36 -36.11 -7.04
CA SER A 4 -2.48 -37.27 -7.93
C SER A 4 -1.19 -37.45 -8.75
N GLU A 5 -0.89 -38.69 -9.17
CA GLU A 5 0.29 -39.00 -10.01
C GLU A 5 0.37 -38.12 -11.27
N ALA A 6 -0.77 -37.79 -11.87
CA ALA A 6 -0.84 -36.89 -13.04
C ALA A 6 -0.42 -35.43 -12.74
N ALA A 7 -0.42 -34.99 -11.48
CA ALA A 7 0.03 -33.65 -11.08
C ALA A 7 1.53 -33.58 -10.80
N LEU A 8 2.24 -34.72 -10.78
CA LEU A 8 3.69 -34.80 -10.56
C LEU A 8 4.51 -34.64 -11.85
N ASP A 9 3.89 -34.77 -13.03
CA ASP A 9 4.55 -34.58 -14.33
C ASP A 9 4.74 -33.11 -14.73
N CYS A 10 4.20 -32.16 -13.95
CA CYS A 10 4.33 -30.72 -14.21
C CYS A 10 4.89 -30.00 -12.98
N ILE A 11 6.11 -29.45 -13.11
CA ILE A 11 6.69 -28.58 -12.08
C ILE A 11 5.88 -27.28 -12.04
N ARG A 12 5.11 -27.09 -10.98
CA ARG A 12 4.31 -25.88 -10.77
C ARG A 12 5.21 -24.73 -10.30
N LEU A 13 4.97 -23.53 -10.84
CA LEU A 13 5.70 -22.32 -10.48
C LEU A 13 5.56 -21.95 -8.98
N ALA A 14 4.35 -22.13 -8.42
CA ALA A 14 4.08 -21.90 -7.01
C ALA A 14 3.10 -22.94 -6.47
N VAL A 15 3.49 -23.62 -5.40
CA VAL A 15 2.62 -24.51 -4.61
C VAL A 15 2.64 -23.98 -3.18
N PRO A 16 1.49 -23.61 -2.60
CA PRO A 16 1.46 -23.17 -1.20
C PRO A 16 1.84 -24.35 -0.31
N ASP A 17 2.77 -24.11 0.61
CA ASP A 17 3.13 -25.07 1.64
C ASP A 17 2.04 -25.04 2.73
N ILE A 18 1.19 -26.07 2.76
CA ILE A 18 0.08 -26.21 3.70
C ILE A 18 0.35 -27.45 4.54
N TRP A 19 0.57 -27.26 5.84
CA TRP A 19 0.95 -28.32 6.77
C TRP A 19 -0.25 -28.75 7.64
N ALA A 20 -0.08 -29.88 8.33
CA ALA A 20 -1.17 -30.47 9.12
C ALA A 20 -1.71 -29.55 10.23
N GLY A 21 -0.91 -28.61 10.73
CA GLY A 21 -1.36 -27.65 11.75
C GLY A 21 -2.30 -26.55 11.22
N ASP A 22 -2.30 -26.28 9.91
CA ASP A 22 -3.18 -25.26 9.33
C ASP A 22 -4.64 -25.70 9.40
N THR A 23 -4.93 -26.97 9.10
CA THR A 23 -6.30 -27.51 9.15
C THR A 23 -6.84 -27.55 10.57
N VAL A 24 -5.99 -27.87 11.56
CA VAL A 24 -6.35 -27.80 12.99
C VAL A 24 -6.70 -26.37 13.39
N SER A 25 -5.87 -25.41 12.99
CA SER A 25 -6.09 -23.98 13.30
C SER A 25 -7.38 -23.45 12.68
N ILE A 26 -7.66 -23.80 11.42
CA ILE A 26 -8.92 -23.46 10.73
C ILE A 26 -10.13 -24.09 11.43
N GLY A 27 -10.03 -25.37 11.82
CA GLY A 27 -11.08 -26.06 12.56
C GLY A 27 -11.42 -25.38 13.88
N GLY A 28 -10.41 -24.89 14.61
CA GLY A 28 -10.63 -24.11 15.83
C GLY A 28 -11.40 -22.81 15.59
N VAL A 29 -11.10 -22.09 14.49
CA VAL A 29 -11.86 -20.89 14.11
C VAL A 29 -13.31 -21.22 13.78
N TRP A 30 -13.56 -22.29 13.02
CA TRP A 30 -14.93 -22.74 12.72
C TRP A 30 -15.72 -23.09 13.98
N GLN A 31 -15.12 -23.83 14.91
CA GLN A 31 -15.74 -24.20 16.17
C GLN A 31 -16.02 -22.98 17.06
N SER A 32 -15.16 -21.97 17.03
CA SER A 32 -15.35 -20.74 17.82
C SER A 32 -16.51 -19.87 17.35
N GLY A 33 -16.96 -20.00 16.09
CA GLY A 33 -17.99 -19.15 15.48
C GLY A 33 -17.54 -17.72 15.14
N GLN A 34 -16.34 -17.28 15.55
CA GLN A 34 -15.82 -15.94 15.27
C GLN A 34 -14.97 -15.93 13.99
N LEU A 35 -15.63 -15.83 12.84
CA LEU A 35 -14.99 -15.95 11.53
C LEU A 35 -14.23 -14.70 11.06
N VAL A 36 -14.54 -13.52 11.59
CA VAL A 36 -13.96 -12.24 11.16
C VAL A 36 -13.20 -11.61 12.32
N GLN A 37 -11.93 -11.25 12.07
CA GLN A 37 -11.06 -10.53 13.03
C GLN A 37 -11.02 -11.18 14.44
N GLY A 38 -11.00 -12.51 14.49
CA GLY A 38 -10.96 -13.26 15.75
C GLY A 38 -9.60 -13.27 16.46
N SER A 39 -9.55 -13.95 17.60
CA SER A 39 -8.34 -14.10 18.42
C SER A 39 -7.06 -14.48 17.64
N PRO A 40 -7.09 -15.39 16.64
CA PRO A 40 -5.90 -15.71 15.85
C PRO A 40 -5.29 -14.50 15.12
N VAL A 41 -6.12 -13.54 14.67
CA VAL A 41 -5.64 -12.32 14.01
C VAL A 41 -4.92 -11.42 15.02
N GLY A 42 -5.45 -11.28 16.24
CA GLY A 42 -4.79 -10.54 17.32
C GLY A 42 -3.43 -11.13 17.67
N GLN A 43 -3.38 -12.45 17.86
CA GLN A 43 -2.12 -13.16 18.14
C GLN A 43 -1.12 -13.04 17.00
N PHE A 44 -1.58 -13.13 15.75
CA PHE A 44 -0.74 -12.91 14.57
C PHE A 44 -0.13 -11.51 14.59
N LYS A 45 -0.94 -10.47 14.80
CA LYS A 45 -0.48 -9.08 14.88
C LYS A 45 0.62 -8.89 15.92
N GLU A 46 0.44 -9.41 17.13
CA GLU A 46 1.43 -9.32 18.21
C GLU A 46 2.74 -10.03 17.86
N ARG A 47 2.65 -11.27 17.34
CA ARG A 47 3.83 -12.04 16.93
C ARG A 47 4.56 -11.37 15.78
N PHE A 48 3.82 -10.85 14.81
CA PHE A 48 4.36 -10.14 13.65
C PHE A 48 5.01 -8.82 14.04
N ALA A 49 4.43 -8.07 14.98
CA ALA A 49 5.01 -6.85 15.54
C ALA A 49 6.38 -7.13 16.18
N ARG A 50 6.45 -8.19 17.00
CA ARG A 50 7.71 -8.65 17.62
C ARG A 50 8.72 -9.13 16.58
N TYR A 51 8.27 -9.85 15.55
CA TYR A 51 9.15 -10.37 14.50
C TYR A 51 9.82 -9.26 13.68
N ILE A 52 9.08 -8.20 13.30
CA ILE A 52 9.62 -7.06 12.55
C ILE A 52 10.31 -6.03 13.45
N GLY A 53 10.00 -6.04 14.75
CA GLY A 53 10.57 -5.08 15.71
C GLY A 53 9.82 -3.73 15.75
N VAL A 54 8.51 -3.73 15.49
CA VAL A 54 7.66 -2.54 15.52
C VAL A 54 6.67 -2.59 16.69
N GLN A 55 6.21 -1.42 17.14
CA GLN A 55 5.25 -1.32 18.26
C GLN A 55 3.84 -1.77 17.86
N TYR A 56 3.43 -1.49 16.62
CA TYR A 56 2.07 -1.70 16.14
C TYR A 56 2.04 -2.37 14.78
N THR A 57 1.03 -3.21 14.56
CA THR A 57 0.74 -3.85 13.27
C THR A 57 -0.76 -3.80 13.00
N VAL A 58 -1.12 -3.77 11.72
CA VAL A 58 -2.51 -3.80 11.25
C VAL A 58 -2.64 -4.95 10.26
N ALA A 59 -3.63 -5.81 10.47
CA ALA A 59 -3.93 -6.90 9.54
C ALA A 59 -4.89 -6.40 8.45
N ALA A 60 -4.48 -6.59 7.20
CA ALA A 60 -5.29 -6.29 6.01
C ALA A 60 -5.48 -7.56 5.17
N ASN A 61 -6.50 -7.56 4.30
CA ASN A 61 -6.81 -8.71 3.45
C ASN A 61 -5.81 -8.91 2.29
N SER A 62 -4.99 -7.91 1.98
CA SER A 62 -4.04 -7.90 0.87
C SER A 62 -2.98 -6.81 1.05
N GLY A 63 -1.84 -6.95 0.36
CA GLY A 63 -0.80 -5.92 0.32
C GLY A 63 -1.29 -4.60 -0.28
N THR A 64 -2.14 -4.66 -1.32
CA THR A 64 -2.75 -3.47 -1.95
C THR A 64 -3.62 -2.70 -0.95
N ALA A 65 -4.44 -3.39 -0.15
CA ALA A 65 -5.24 -2.75 0.89
C ALA A 65 -4.37 -2.14 1.99
N ALA A 66 -3.30 -2.84 2.40
CA ALA A 66 -2.35 -2.31 3.38
C ALA A 66 -1.66 -1.02 2.89
N LEU A 67 -1.16 -1.01 1.64
CA LEU A 67 -0.57 0.18 1.03
C LEU A 67 -1.57 1.32 0.90
N HIS A 68 -2.80 1.02 0.50
CA HIS A 68 -3.85 2.03 0.44
C HIS A 68 -4.12 2.66 1.81
N LEU A 69 -4.25 1.86 2.86
CA LEU A 69 -4.41 2.35 4.24
C LEU A 69 -3.23 3.20 4.71
N ALA A 70 -2.00 2.83 4.33
CA ALA A 70 -0.81 3.63 4.64
C ALA A 70 -0.86 5.02 3.97
N LEU A 71 -1.24 5.07 2.68
CA LEU A 71 -1.39 6.34 1.95
C LEU A 71 -2.52 7.21 2.52
N VAL A 72 -3.65 6.59 2.90
CA VAL A 72 -4.76 7.29 3.57
C VAL A 72 -4.28 7.90 4.89
N SER A 73 -3.57 7.12 5.70
CA SER A 73 -3.05 7.56 7.01
C SER A 73 -2.03 8.69 6.88
N HIS A 74 -1.26 8.71 5.80
CA HIS A 74 -0.33 9.81 5.47
C HIS A 74 -1.00 11.03 4.83
N GLY A 75 -2.31 11.01 4.61
CA GLY A 75 -3.05 12.13 4.03
C GLY A 75 -2.79 12.36 2.54
N VAL A 76 -2.24 11.36 1.83
CA VAL A 76 -1.97 11.45 0.39
C VAL A 76 -3.29 11.62 -0.36
N GLY A 77 -3.33 12.58 -1.29
CA GLY A 77 -4.52 12.87 -2.09
C GLY A 77 -4.21 13.60 -3.39
N PRO A 78 -5.21 14.28 -3.96
CA PRO A 78 -5.03 15.09 -5.16
C PRO A 78 -3.92 16.14 -4.97
N CYS A 79 -3.18 16.40 -6.04
CA CYS A 79 -1.99 17.27 -6.07
C CYS A 79 -0.73 16.71 -5.39
N ASP A 80 -0.79 15.54 -4.74
CA ASP A 80 0.42 14.86 -4.27
C ASP A 80 1.05 14.00 -5.37
N GLU A 81 2.36 13.79 -5.25
CA GLU A 81 3.14 12.95 -6.14
C GLU A 81 3.77 11.83 -5.32
N VAL A 82 3.60 10.59 -5.77
CA VAL A 82 4.19 9.40 -5.13
C VAL A 82 5.08 8.67 -6.14
N VAL A 83 6.34 8.46 -5.75
CA VAL A 83 7.34 7.78 -6.58
C VAL A 83 7.27 6.27 -6.37
N THR A 84 7.27 5.50 -7.45
CA THR A 84 7.27 4.03 -7.40
C THR A 84 7.82 3.45 -8.70
N ILE A 85 8.09 2.16 -8.71
CA ILE A 85 8.38 1.37 -9.92
C ILE A 85 7.09 1.05 -10.69
N PRO A 86 7.14 0.69 -11.99
CA PRO A 86 5.98 0.29 -12.80
C PRO A 86 5.43 -1.10 -12.39
N PHE A 87 4.92 -1.19 -11.16
CA PHE A 87 4.35 -2.39 -10.55
C PHE A 87 2.90 -2.12 -10.15
N PRO A 88 1.90 -2.72 -10.83
CA PRO A 88 0.49 -2.37 -10.63
C PRO A 88 -0.04 -2.47 -9.19
N PRO A 89 0.33 -3.49 -8.38
CA PRO A 89 -0.13 -3.56 -6.98
C PRO A 89 0.36 -2.41 -6.10
N ALA A 90 1.51 -1.80 -6.41
CA ALA A 90 2.01 -0.62 -5.72
C ALA A 90 1.45 0.70 -6.30
N ALA A 91 1.23 0.75 -7.62
CA ALA A 91 0.71 1.93 -8.29
C ALA A 91 -0.80 2.17 -8.09
N SER A 92 -1.59 1.09 -8.03
CA SER A 92 -3.06 1.21 -7.94
C SER A 92 -3.55 1.93 -6.68
N PRO A 93 -3.01 1.66 -5.47
CA PRO A 93 -3.35 2.42 -4.27
C PRO A 93 -3.15 3.93 -4.39
N ILE A 94 -2.11 4.36 -5.09
CA ILE A 94 -1.80 5.78 -5.33
C ILE A 94 -2.89 6.41 -6.20
N LEU A 95 -3.28 5.70 -7.26
CA LEU A 95 -4.34 6.13 -8.17
C LEU A 95 -5.71 6.16 -7.49
N PHE A 96 -6.01 5.20 -6.60
CA PHE A 96 -7.25 5.21 -5.81
C PHE A 96 -7.39 6.44 -4.91
N ARG A 97 -6.25 7.04 -4.49
CA ARG A 97 -6.21 8.30 -3.73
C ARG A 97 -6.32 9.55 -4.61
N GLY A 98 -6.31 9.42 -5.93
CA GLY A 98 -6.27 10.54 -6.87
C GLY A 98 -4.92 11.27 -6.90
N ALA A 99 -3.87 10.66 -6.33
CA ALA A 99 -2.52 11.20 -6.37
C ALA A 99 -1.83 10.88 -7.70
N ARG A 100 -0.81 11.65 -8.05
CA ARG A 100 -0.02 11.45 -9.26
C ARG A 100 1.08 10.42 -9.02
N THR A 101 1.03 9.30 -9.71
CA THR A 101 2.11 8.32 -9.71
C THR A 101 3.27 8.80 -10.59
N VAL A 102 4.49 8.78 -10.05
CA VAL A 102 5.72 9.06 -10.79
C VAL A 102 6.50 7.76 -10.90
N PHE A 103 6.59 7.23 -12.12
CA PHE A 103 7.33 6.01 -12.37
C PHE A 103 8.82 6.29 -12.51
N VAL A 104 9.61 5.49 -11.80
CA VAL A 104 11.07 5.49 -11.84
C VAL A 104 11.54 4.08 -12.18
N ASP A 105 12.65 3.99 -12.89
CA ASP A 105 13.23 2.73 -13.32
C ASP A 105 13.79 1.91 -12.14
N THR A 106 13.93 0.61 -12.36
CA THR A 106 14.59 -0.30 -11.42
C THR A 106 16.07 -0.44 -11.75
N ASP A 107 16.88 -0.63 -10.72
CA ASP A 107 18.27 -1.05 -10.87
C ASP A 107 18.33 -2.45 -11.51
N GLY A 108 19.12 -2.59 -12.57
CA GLY A 108 19.20 -3.80 -13.37
C GLY A 108 19.87 -4.98 -12.67
N GLU A 109 20.65 -4.75 -11.60
CA GLU A 109 21.34 -5.82 -10.88
C GLU A 109 20.45 -6.48 -9.82
N ASN A 110 19.62 -5.67 -9.13
CA ASN A 110 18.83 -6.12 -7.98
C ASN A 110 17.31 -6.03 -8.19
N GLY A 111 16.84 -5.36 -9.24
CA GLY A 111 15.41 -5.18 -9.54
C GLY A 111 14.68 -4.25 -8.55
N ILE A 112 15.42 -3.48 -7.74
CA ILE A 112 14.87 -2.56 -6.74
C ILE A 112 14.77 -1.15 -7.36
N LEU A 113 13.94 -0.29 -6.78
CA LEU A 113 13.82 1.12 -7.17
C LEU A 113 15.19 1.83 -7.20
N SER A 114 15.54 2.42 -8.35
CA SER A 114 16.81 3.14 -8.53
C SER A 114 16.84 4.42 -7.70
N THR A 115 17.85 4.57 -6.82
CA THR A 115 18.06 5.79 -6.02
C THR A 115 18.35 7.00 -6.89
N ALA A 116 19.21 6.87 -7.90
CA ALA A 116 19.49 7.92 -8.87
C ALA A 116 18.23 8.36 -9.63
N GLY A 117 17.38 7.40 -10.01
CA GLY A 117 16.10 7.70 -10.64
C GLY A 117 15.13 8.47 -9.71
N VAL A 118 15.15 8.15 -8.40
CA VAL A 118 14.36 8.87 -7.39
C VAL A 118 14.85 10.31 -7.24
N GLU A 119 16.17 10.54 -7.19
CA GLU A 119 16.76 11.88 -7.11
C GLU A 119 16.35 12.75 -8.31
N VAL A 120 16.45 12.22 -9.54
CA VAL A 120 16.00 12.92 -10.75
C VAL A 120 14.50 13.25 -10.68
N ALA A 121 13.67 12.32 -10.19
CA ALA A 121 12.24 12.57 -10.04
C ALA A 121 11.94 13.70 -9.03
N GLN A 122 12.72 13.78 -7.94
CA GLN A 122 12.62 14.83 -6.93
C GLN A 122 13.06 16.20 -7.48
N GLU A 123 14.17 16.25 -8.22
CA GLU A 123 14.64 17.48 -8.88
C GLU A 123 13.61 17.99 -9.91
N ALA A 124 13.08 17.09 -10.74
CA ALA A 124 12.04 17.45 -11.70
C ALA A 124 10.78 17.98 -11.00
N ARG A 125 10.44 17.46 -9.80
CA ARG A 125 9.35 18.00 -8.96
C ARG A 125 9.69 19.40 -8.44
N ALA A 126 10.91 19.64 -7.99
CA ALA A 126 11.36 20.95 -7.53
C ALA A 126 11.29 22.00 -8.65
N LEU A 127 11.63 21.64 -9.89
CA LEU A 127 11.49 22.51 -11.06
C LEU A 127 10.02 22.80 -11.37
N ARG A 128 9.15 21.78 -11.34
CA ARG A 128 7.68 21.96 -11.53
C ARG A 128 7.05 22.85 -10.47
N SER A 129 7.51 22.77 -9.22
CA SER A 129 6.98 23.62 -8.14
C SER A 129 7.46 25.07 -8.27
N HIS A 130 8.69 25.30 -8.75
CA HIS A 130 9.21 26.63 -9.07
C HIS A 130 8.47 27.28 -10.25
N GLY A 131 8.17 26.51 -11.30
CA GLY A 131 7.38 26.96 -12.46
C GLY A 131 5.88 27.07 -12.23
N LYS A 132 5.37 26.75 -11.02
CA LYS A 132 3.97 26.96 -10.61
C LYS A 132 3.78 28.12 -9.63
N ARG A 133 4.85 28.82 -9.20
CA ARG A 133 4.70 30.04 -8.38
C ARG A 133 4.04 31.20 -9.14
N ASN A 134 3.91 31.09 -10.47
CA ASN A 134 3.28 32.06 -11.36
C ASN A 134 1.95 31.58 -11.97
N ALA A 135 1.45 30.39 -11.60
CA ALA A 135 0.13 29.92 -12.03
C ALA A 135 -0.60 29.20 -10.88
N THR A 136 -1.61 29.88 -10.34
CA THR A 136 -2.83 29.33 -9.70
C THR A 136 -2.81 28.70 -8.30
N CYS A 137 -1.78 28.85 -7.46
CA CYS A 137 -1.86 28.42 -6.03
C CYS A 137 -1.42 29.49 -5.00
N ALA A 138 -1.20 30.74 -5.41
CA ALA A 138 -0.56 31.76 -4.57
C ALA A 138 -1.52 32.63 -3.73
N SER A 139 -2.82 32.70 -4.02
CA SER A 139 -3.77 33.50 -3.22
C SER A 139 -4.49 32.63 -2.18
N ARG A 140 -3.98 32.62 -0.94
CA ARG A 140 -4.69 32.05 0.23
C ARG A 140 -5.95 32.85 0.64
N SER A 141 -6.52 33.66 -0.25
CA SER A 141 -7.57 34.64 0.09
C SER A 141 -8.93 34.38 -0.57
N GLU A 142 -9.12 33.35 -1.39
CA GLU A 142 -10.44 33.05 -1.96
C GLU A 142 -10.76 31.54 -1.96
N PRO A 143 -12.03 31.15 -1.72
CA PRO A 143 -12.43 29.75 -1.63
C PRO A 143 -12.33 29.09 -3.01
N CYS A 144 -11.54 28.04 -3.08
CA CYS A 144 -11.31 27.19 -4.25
C CYS A 144 -12.60 26.94 -5.06
N GLY A 145 -12.72 27.61 -6.21
CA GLY A 145 -13.80 27.42 -7.18
C GLY A 145 -13.80 26.01 -7.77
N ARG A 146 -14.99 25.45 -7.94
CA ARG A 146 -15.31 24.04 -8.25
C ARG A 146 -14.80 23.48 -9.61
N GLU A 147 -13.99 24.18 -10.37
CA GLU A 147 -13.65 23.76 -11.76
C GLU A 147 -12.24 23.19 -11.94
N THR A 148 -11.35 23.36 -10.96
CA THR A 148 -10.13 22.57 -10.85
C THR A 148 -10.28 21.68 -9.63
N GLY A 149 -10.36 20.36 -9.81
CA GLY A 149 -10.57 19.33 -8.78
C GLY A 149 -9.47 19.23 -7.71
N CYS A 150 -9.12 20.35 -7.08
CA CYS A 150 -8.26 20.45 -5.93
C CYS A 150 -9.11 20.20 -4.68
N ALA A 151 -9.36 18.92 -4.38
CA ALA A 151 -10.04 18.51 -3.16
C ALA A 151 -9.09 18.63 -1.95
N ARG A 152 -8.73 19.87 -1.57
CA ARG A 152 -8.38 20.18 -0.18
C ARG A 152 -9.62 20.75 0.53
N ALA A 153 -10.70 19.97 0.52
CA ALA A 153 -11.70 20.08 1.57
C ALA A 153 -11.19 19.21 2.72
N GLY A 154 -10.96 19.82 3.89
CA GLY A 154 -10.35 19.16 5.03
C GLY A 154 -11.04 17.84 5.37
N SER A 155 -10.30 16.74 5.28
CA SER A 155 -10.68 15.53 6.00
C SER A 155 -10.69 15.87 7.49
N PRO A 156 -11.74 15.55 8.26
CA PRO A 156 -11.60 15.58 9.70
C PRO A 156 -10.48 14.59 10.01
N ALA A 157 -9.39 15.08 10.61
CA ALA A 157 -8.46 14.21 11.29
C ALA A 157 -9.31 13.34 12.20
N MET A 158 -9.30 12.02 11.98
CA MET A 158 -9.81 11.06 12.93
C MET A 158 -8.97 11.26 14.18
N ARG A 159 -9.45 12.09 15.12
CA ARG A 159 -8.89 12.10 16.46
C ARG A 159 -9.20 10.73 17.03
N LEU A 160 -8.14 9.98 17.30
CA LEU A 160 -8.19 8.86 18.21
C LEU A 160 -7.98 9.46 19.60
N ASP A 161 -9.07 9.93 20.20
CA ASP A 161 -9.22 10.11 21.64
C ASP A 161 -9.95 8.88 22.23
#